data_AF-A0A8C1DE42-F1
#
_entry.id   AF-A0A8C1DE42-F1
#
_cell.length_a   1.000
_cell.length_b   1.000
_cell.length_c   1.000
_cell.angle_alpha   90.00
_cell.angle_beta   90.00
_cell.angle_gamma   90.00
#
_symmetry.space_group_name_H-M   'P 1'
#
loop_
_entity.id
_entity.type
_entity.pdbx_description
1 polymer ?
#
loop_
_entity_poly.entity_id
_entity_poly.type
_entity_poly.pdbx_seq_one_letter_code
_entity_poly.pdbx_strand_id
1 'polypeptide(L)'
;MELTRVIVILAQCVWPLWTQVIHLTDIYGTIKSPNFPESYPKEIDLQWNITVPDGYQIRLYFMHFDIEPSYLCEYDYLKVYSDSEELAVFCGKENTDTERVPADNVITSPRNVLSVAFRSDFSNEERYSGFEAHFSAADVDECRDRNDEDLVCDHFCHNYIGGFYCSCRYGFLLHSDNRTCKVECNESMYTERSGEITSADFPETYPKTSDCTYRIDNHSSSQPSRSESLVGEQHLPVCSPGRFCSQ
;
A
#
# COMPACT_ATOMS: atom_id res chain seq x y z
N MET A 1 -61.70 -31.28 -20.36
CA MET A 1 -61.84 -29.94 -19.76
C MET A 1 -60.46 -29.52 -19.30
N GLU A 2 -59.65 -29.02 -20.22
CA GLU A 2 -58.33 -28.47 -19.87
C GLU A 2 -58.45 -26.95 -19.74
N LEU A 3 -58.06 -26.45 -18.58
CA LEU A 3 -57.97 -25.03 -18.27
C LEU A 3 -56.68 -24.49 -18.87
N THR A 4 -56.77 -23.88 -20.05
CA THR A 4 -55.68 -23.05 -20.58
C THR A 4 -55.62 -21.76 -19.76
N ARG A 5 -54.64 -21.65 -18.86
CA ARG A 5 -54.32 -20.40 -18.17
C ARG A 5 -53.77 -19.40 -19.17
N VAL A 6 -54.50 -18.32 -19.41
CA VAL A 6 -54.00 -17.13 -20.11
C VAL A 6 -53.04 -16.42 -19.17
N ILE A 7 -51.74 -16.53 -19.42
CA ILE A 7 -50.72 -15.73 -18.75
C ILE A 7 -50.61 -14.42 -19.53
N VAL A 8 -51.24 -13.36 -19.01
CA VAL A 8 -50.97 -11.99 -19.44
C VAL A 8 -49.61 -11.61 -18.87
N ILE A 9 -48.55 -11.72 -19.68
CA ILE A 9 -47.26 -11.15 -19.32
C ILE A 9 -47.42 -9.64 -19.47
N LEU A 10 -47.71 -8.95 -18.36
CA LEU A 10 -47.45 -7.53 -18.23
C LEU A 10 -45.93 -7.37 -18.38
N ALA A 11 -45.48 -7.06 -19.60
CA ALA A 11 -44.13 -6.58 -19.85
C ALA A 11 -44.00 -5.21 -19.19
N GLN A 12 -43.74 -5.22 -17.88
CA GLN A 12 -43.21 -4.06 -17.21
C GLN A 12 -41.80 -3.85 -17.77
N CYS A 13 -41.66 -2.82 -18.60
CA CYS A 13 -40.38 -2.19 -18.92
C CYS A 13 -39.73 -1.74 -17.60
N VAL A 14 -38.92 -2.61 -17.01
CA VAL A 14 -37.87 -2.23 -16.08
C VAL A 14 -36.59 -2.65 -16.78
N TRP A 15 -36.07 -1.77 -17.64
CA TRP A 15 -34.71 -1.89 -18.12
C TRP A 15 -33.85 -1.51 -16.92
N PRO A 16 -33.07 -2.42 -16.33
CA PRO A 16 -32.13 -1.99 -15.31
C PRO A 16 -31.06 -1.21 -16.10
N LEU A 17 -30.76 0.01 -15.68
CA LEU A 17 -29.52 0.68 -16.08
C LEU A 17 -28.39 -0.11 -15.43
N TRP A 18 -27.85 -1.11 -16.12
CA TRP A 18 -26.70 -1.86 -15.63
C TRP A 18 -25.45 -1.04 -15.93
N THR A 19 -24.73 -0.63 -14.88
CA THR A 19 -23.36 -0.12 -15.02
C THR A 19 -22.52 -1.14 -15.79
N GLN A 20 -21.93 -0.72 -16.91
CA GLN A 20 -21.03 -1.57 -17.68
C GLN A 20 -19.63 -1.47 -17.10
N VAL A 21 -19.15 -2.58 -16.51
CA VAL A 21 -17.83 -2.67 -15.88
C VAL A 21 -16.82 -3.29 -16.84
N ILE A 22 -15.67 -2.64 -16.99
CA ILE A 22 -14.54 -3.07 -17.81
C ILE A 22 -13.33 -3.26 -16.90
N HIS A 23 -12.70 -4.43 -16.94
CA HIS A 23 -11.51 -4.72 -16.14
C HIS A 23 -10.25 -4.56 -16.98
N LEU A 24 -9.29 -3.79 -16.47
CA LEU A 24 -7.99 -3.53 -17.09
C LEU A 24 -6.88 -3.99 -16.15
N THR A 25 -5.99 -4.85 -16.65
CA THR A 25 -4.90 -5.44 -15.85
C THR A 25 -3.50 -5.10 -16.36
N ASP A 26 -3.42 -4.29 -17.43
CA ASP A 26 -2.16 -3.89 -18.03
C ASP A 26 -1.45 -2.83 -17.18
N ILE A 27 -0.13 -2.77 -17.29
CA ILE A 27 0.70 -1.78 -16.57
C ILE A 27 0.61 -0.36 -17.15
N TYR A 28 -0.05 -0.18 -18.28
CA TYR A 28 -0.42 1.12 -18.84
C TYR A 28 -1.59 0.94 -19.80
N GLY A 29 -2.29 2.03 -20.09
CA GLY A 29 -3.36 2.01 -21.06
C GLY A 29 -4.03 3.35 -21.24
N THR A 30 -5.01 3.37 -22.14
CA THR A 30 -5.78 4.56 -22.49
C THR A 30 -7.26 4.28 -22.30
N ILE A 31 -7.96 5.23 -21.66
CA ILE A 31 -9.40 5.21 -21.45
C ILE A 31 -9.99 6.41 -22.17
N LYS A 32 -11.07 6.19 -22.92
CA LYS A 32 -11.76 7.26 -23.62
C LYS A 32 -13.26 7.18 -23.38
N SER A 33 -13.93 8.32 -23.39
CA SER A 33 -15.39 8.35 -23.50
C SER A 33 -15.85 7.65 -24.79
N PRO A 34 -17.06 7.08 -24.81
CA PRO A 34 -17.60 6.51 -26.05
C PRO A 34 -17.62 7.55 -27.17
N ASN A 35 -17.31 7.11 -28.39
CA ASN A 35 -17.23 7.91 -29.62
C ASN A 35 -16.12 8.97 -29.68
N PHE A 36 -15.30 9.14 -28.65
CA PHE A 36 -14.20 10.11 -28.67
C PHE A 36 -13.38 10.02 -29.97
N PRO A 37 -13.12 11.14 -30.69
CA PRO A 37 -13.29 12.53 -30.26
C PRO A 37 -14.67 13.16 -30.54
N GLU A 38 -15.63 12.38 -31.06
CA GLU A 38 -17.01 12.84 -31.23
C GLU A 38 -17.76 12.84 -29.89
N SER A 39 -18.95 13.45 -29.88
CA SER A 39 -19.72 13.56 -28.65
C SER A 39 -20.12 12.21 -28.07
N TYR A 40 -20.00 12.10 -26.74
CA TYR A 40 -20.44 10.93 -26.02
C TYR A 40 -21.98 10.83 -26.04
N PRO A 41 -22.54 9.61 -26.04
CA PRO A 41 -23.98 9.41 -25.97
C PRO A 41 -24.52 9.67 -24.56
N LYS A 42 -25.81 9.98 -24.48
CA LYS A 42 -26.55 10.12 -23.23
C LYS A 42 -26.87 8.77 -22.57
N GLU A 43 -27.28 8.81 -21.31
CA GLU A 43 -27.68 7.67 -20.47
C GLU A 43 -26.63 6.56 -20.39
N ILE A 44 -25.35 6.93 -20.34
CA ILE A 44 -24.26 5.96 -20.14
C ILE A 44 -23.88 5.83 -18.68
N ASP A 45 -23.48 4.63 -18.32
CA ASP A 45 -22.94 4.30 -17.01
C ASP A 45 -21.81 3.28 -17.20
N LEU A 46 -20.57 3.77 -17.22
CA LEU A 46 -19.36 3.01 -17.51
C LEU A 46 -18.39 3.07 -16.34
N GLN A 47 -17.77 1.94 -16.03
CA GLN A 47 -16.76 1.86 -14.99
C GLN A 47 -15.55 1.05 -15.49
N TRP A 48 -14.36 1.64 -15.42
CA TRP A 48 -13.09 0.95 -15.66
C TRP A 48 -12.42 0.64 -14.33
N ASN A 49 -12.28 -0.65 -14.03
CA ASN A 49 -11.55 -1.15 -12.87
C ASN A 49 -10.14 -1.52 -13.31
N ILE A 50 -9.18 -0.71 -12.89
CA ILE A 50 -7.76 -0.87 -13.20
C ILE A 50 -7.09 -1.57 -12.02
N THR A 51 -6.38 -2.65 -12.29
CA THR A 51 -5.63 -3.39 -11.26
C THR A 51 -4.23 -3.70 -11.79
N VAL A 52 -3.21 -3.30 -11.04
CA VAL A 52 -1.81 -3.58 -11.34
C VAL A 52 -1.24 -4.54 -10.29
N PRO A 53 -0.06 -5.16 -10.51
CA PRO A 53 0.56 -6.00 -9.49
C PRO A 53 0.80 -5.26 -8.16
N ASP A 54 0.91 -6.01 -7.07
CA ASP A 54 1.34 -5.45 -5.79
C ASP A 54 2.75 -4.84 -5.90
N GLY A 55 3.05 -3.83 -5.07
CA GLY A 55 4.29 -3.04 -5.19
C GLY A 55 4.20 -1.90 -6.21
N TYR A 56 3.03 -1.68 -6.81
CA TYR A 56 2.79 -0.55 -7.71
C TYR A 56 1.60 0.31 -7.26
N GLN A 57 1.65 1.58 -7.65
CA GLN A 57 0.53 2.51 -7.66
C GLN A 57 0.15 2.85 -9.11
N ILE A 58 -1.06 3.33 -9.32
CA ILE A 58 -1.59 3.70 -10.64
C ILE A 58 -1.60 5.22 -10.73
N ARG A 59 -0.93 5.76 -11.75
CA ARG A 59 -0.96 7.18 -12.08
C ARG A 59 -1.91 7.38 -13.25
N LEU A 60 -2.89 8.26 -13.08
CA LEU A 60 -3.90 8.63 -14.08
C LEU A 60 -3.77 10.12 -14.41
N TYR A 61 -3.77 10.45 -15.68
CA TYR A 61 -3.79 11.83 -16.16
C TYR A 61 -4.64 11.95 -17.42
N PHE A 62 -5.10 13.17 -17.71
CA PHE A 62 -6.03 13.44 -18.80
C PHE A 62 -5.33 14.26 -19.88
N MET A 63 -5.45 13.81 -21.12
CA MET A 63 -4.95 14.54 -22.29
C MET A 63 -6.04 15.44 -22.90
N HIS A 64 -7.31 15.09 -22.66
CA HIS A 64 -8.47 15.87 -23.09
C HIS A 64 -9.61 15.70 -22.08
N PHE A 65 -10.35 16.78 -21.82
CA PHE A 65 -11.49 16.76 -20.92
C PHE A 65 -12.52 17.85 -21.29
N ASP A 66 -13.74 17.43 -21.58
CA ASP A 66 -14.86 18.25 -22.02
C ASP A 66 -16.16 17.48 -21.75
N ILE A 67 -16.70 17.63 -20.54
CA ILE A 67 -17.94 16.98 -20.06
C ILE A 67 -18.95 18.07 -19.70
N GLU A 68 -20.25 17.80 -19.79
CA GLU A 68 -21.29 18.76 -19.41
C GLU A 68 -21.07 19.31 -17.98
N PRO A 69 -21.01 20.65 -17.80
CA PRO A 69 -20.90 21.26 -16.49
C PRO A 69 -22.24 21.25 -15.78
N SER A 70 -22.22 21.01 -14.47
CA SER A 70 -23.39 21.13 -13.59
C SER A 70 -22.93 21.40 -12.16
N TYR A 71 -23.81 21.92 -11.31
CA TYR A 71 -23.47 22.26 -9.93
C TYR A 71 -22.95 21.03 -9.19
N LEU A 72 -21.67 21.04 -8.78
CA LEU A 72 -20.99 19.91 -8.15
C LEU A 72 -21.03 18.61 -9.00
N CYS A 73 -21.11 18.74 -10.33
CA CYS A 73 -21.12 17.61 -11.27
C CYS A 73 -22.27 16.61 -11.04
N GLU A 74 -23.48 17.13 -10.81
CA GLU A 74 -24.68 16.32 -10.54
C GLU A 74 -25.31 15.65 -11.77
N TYR A 75 -25.11 16.21 -12.97
CA TYR A 75 -25.59 15.65 -14.24
C TYR A 75 -24.57 14.64 -14.79
N ASP A 76 -23.71 15.10 -15.69
CA ASP A 76 -22.61 14.32 -16.21
C ASP A 76 -21.36 14.46 -15.34
N TYR A 77 -20.66 13.35 -15.14
CA TYR A 77 -19.44 13.37 -14.33
C TYR A 77 -18.50 12.23 -14.64
N LEU A 78 -17.23 12.47 -14.33
CA LEU A 78 -16.22 11.44 -14.18
C LEU A 78 -15.75 11.39 -12.73
N LYS A 79 -15.88 10.23 -12.10
CA LYS A 79 -15.39 9.95 -10.74
C LYS A 79 -14.18 9.05 -10.78
N VAL A 80 -13.23 9.34 -9.90
CA VAL A 80 -12.04 8.51 -9.67
C VAL A 80 -12.02 8.11 -8.22
N TYR A 81 -11.93 6.81 -7.95
CA TYR A 81 -11.88 6.27 -6.60
C TYR A 81 -10.91 5.10 -6.51
N SER A 82 -10.34 4.89 -5.32
CA SER A 82 -9.54 3.73 -4.98
C SER A 82 -10.27 2.97 -3.89
N ASP A 83 -10.66 1.73 -4.16
CA ASP A 83 -11.53 0.94 -3.28
C ASP A 83 -12.83 1.70 -2.90
N SER A 84 -12.92 2.21 -1.67
CA SER A 84 -14.06 3.00 -1.18
C SER A 84 -13.79 4.50 -1.03
N GLU A 85 -12.57 4.95 -1.35
CA GLU A 85 -12.16 6.35 -1.21
C GLU A 85 -12.34 7.10 -2.52
N GLU A 86 -13.20 8.12 -2.53
CA GLU A 86 -13.36 9.04 -3.66
C GLU A 86 -12.17 10.00 -3.71
N LEU A 87 -11.33 9.86 -4.74
CA LEU A 87 -10.14 10.69 -4.94
C LEU A 87 -10.48 11.98 -5.67
N ALA A 88 -11.42 11.93 -6.63
CA ALA A 88 -11.85 13.10 -7.38
C ALA A 88 -13.20 12.91 -8.09
N VAL A 89 -13.88 14.04 -8.32
CA VAL A 89 -15.04 14.18 -9.20
C VAL A 89 -14.75 15.32 -10.17
N PHE A 90 -15.04 15.11 -11.45
CA PHE A 90 -14.81 16.08 -12.51
C PHE A 90 -15.98 16.22 -13.47
N CYS A 91 -16.20 17.43 -13.97
CA CYS A 91 -17.12 17.79 -15.04
C CYS A 91 -16.74 19.17 -15.59
N GLY A 92 -17.39 19.59 -16.68
CA GLY A 92 -17.06 20.85 -17.36
C GLY A 92 -15.83 20.75 -18.26
N LYS A 93 -15.35 21.93 -18.69
CA LYS A 93 -14.19 22.11 -19.57
C LYS A 93 -13.09 22.99 -18.97
N GLU A 94 -13.47 23.86 -18.04
CA GLU A 94 -12.58 24.75 -17.29
C GLU A 94 -12.98 24.74 -15.81
N ASN A 95 -12.05 25.08 -14.91
CA ASN A 95 -12.35 25.14 -13.47
C ASN A 95 -13.22 26.35 -13.14
N THR A 96 -14.17 26.15 -12.22
CA THR A 96 -15.02 27.23 -11.67
C THR A 96 -15.14 27.06 -10.14
N ASP A 97 -15.99 27.86 -9.49
CA ASP A 97 -16.28 27.71 -8.06
C ASP A 97 -17.06 26.41 -7.74
N THR A 98 -17.73 25.82 -8.74
CA THR A 98 -18.66 24.68 -8.58
C THR A 98 -18.30 23.46 -9.42
N GLU A 99 -17.43 23.62 -10.41
CA GLU A 99 -16.91 22.54 -11.27
C GLU A 99 -15.39 22.42 -11.16
N ARG A 100 -14.90 21.18 -11.28
CA ARG A 100 -13.48 20.87 -11.30
C ARG A 100 -13.16 20.07 -12.55
N VAL A 101 -12.07 20.42 -13.22
CA VAL A 101 -11.47 19.64 -14.30
C VAL A 101 -10.11 19.09 -13.89
N PRO A 102 -9.65 17.96 -14.46
CA PRO A 102 -8.37 17.37 -14.09
C PRO A 102 -7.16 18.25 -14.44
N ALA A 103 -7.20 18.99 -15.56
CA ALA A 103 -6.09 19.79 -16.08
C ALA A 103 -4.77 18.98 -16.12
N ASP A 104 -3.64 19.57 -15.71
CA ASP A 104 -2.33 18.90 -15.67
C ASP A 104 -2.10 18.05 -14.41
N ASN A 105 -3.13 17.84 -13.58
CA ASN A 105 -2.98 17.08 -12.34
C ASN A 105 -2.89 15.58 -12.61
N VAL A 106 -1.92 14.93 -11.97
CA VAL A 106 -1.80 13.47 -11.98
C VAL A 106 -2.42 12.91 -10.72
N ILE A 107 -3.43 12.07 -10.87
CA ILE A 107 -4.04 11.33 -9.77
C ILE A 107 -3.24 10.07 -9.54
N THR A 108 -2.80 9.82 -8.31
CA THR A 108 -2.07 8.61 -7.94
C THR A 108 -2.92 7.81 -6.97
N SER A 109 -3.15 6.53 -7.26
CA SER A 109 -3.88 5.64 -6.36
C SER A 109 -3.05 5.34 -5.11
N PRO A 110 -3.65 5.23 -3.91
CA PRO A 110 -2.94 4.82 -2.70
C PRO A 110 -2.36 3.40 -2.76
N ARG A 111 -2.97 2.51 -3.55
CA ARG A 111 -2.59 1.10 -3.71
C ARG A 111 -2.58 0.70 -5.19
N ASN A 112 -2.61 -0.60 -5.48
CA ASN A 112 -2.56 -1.17 -6.82
C ASN A 112 -3.92 -1.27 -7.54
N VAL A 113 -4.95 -0.56 -7.05
CA VAL A 113 -6.30 -0.55 -7.64
C VAL A 113 -6.76 0.89 -7.84
N LEU A 114 -7.40 1.16 -8.98
CA LEU A 114 -8.02 2.45 -9.28
C LEU A 114 -9.27 2.21 -10.13
N SER A 115 -10.36 2.90 -9.83
CA SER A 115 -11.58 2.83 -10.60
C SER A 115 -11.94 4.20 -11.16
N VAL A 116 -12.31 4.21 -12.44
CA VAL A 116 -12.78 5.40 -13.16
C VAL A 116 -14.21 5.16 -13.59
N ALA A 117 -15.16 5.95 -13.10
CA ALA A 117 -16.57 5.85 -13.46
C ALA A 117 -16.99 7.08 -14.25
N PHE A 118 -17.60 6.88 -15.42
CA PHE A 118 -18.16 7.93 -16.26
C PHE A 118 -19.65 7.72 -16.40
N ARG A 119 -20.42 8.76 -16.07
CA ARG A 119 -21.87 8.76 -16.18
C ARG A 119 -22.32 9.97 -16.97
N SER A 120 -23.32 9.76 -17.81
CA SER A 120 -24.10 10.86 -18.38
C SER A 120 -25.58 10.71 -18.06
N ASP A 121 -26.29 11.84 -18.00
CA ASP A 121 -27.72 11.87 -17.76
C ASP A 121 -28.53 11.73 -19.08
N PHE A 122 -29.80 12.12 -19.08
CA PHE A 122 -30.72 11.97 -20.23
C PHE A 122 -30.66 13.13 -21.25
N SER A 123 -29.87 14.17 -20.98
CA SER A 123 -29.80 15.41 -21.75
C SER A 123 -28.35 15.83 -21.98
N ASN A 124 -27.98 16.04 -23.24
CA ASN A 124 -26.79 16.80 -23.58
C ASN A 124 -27.28 17.98 -24.41
N GLU A 125 -27.47 19.15 -23.78
CA GLU A 125 -27.97 20.34 -24.48
C GLU A 125 -26.96 20.80 -25.55
N GLU A 126 -25.68 20.62 -25.27
CA GLU A 126 -24.56 20.91 -26.16
C GLU A 126 -23.79 19.65 -26.60
N ARG A 127 -22.81 19.83 -27.49
CA ARG A 127 -21.93 18.76 -27.96
C ARG A 127 -20.64 18.76 -27.16
N TYR A 128 -20.55 17.87 -26.18
CA TYR A 128 -19.35 17.64 -25.38
C TYR A 128 -18.55 16.46 -25.93
N SER A 129 -17.26 16.66 -26.16
CA SER A 129 -16.37 15.66 -26.79
C SER A 129 -15.91 14.56 -25.83
N GLY A 130 -16.14 14.72 -24.52
CA GLY A 130 -15.82 13.75 -23.49
C GLY A 130 -14.36 13.84 -23.06
N PHE A 131 -13.69 12.69 -22.91
CA PHE A 131 -12.35 12.65 -22.35
C PHE A 131 -11.45 11.60 -22.99
N GLU A 132 -10.15 11.86 -22.91
CA GLU A 132 -9.09 10.88 -23.15
C GLU A 132 -8.12 10.91 -21.98
N ALA A 133 -8.02 9.79 -21.26
CA ALA A 133 -7.16 9.60 -20.11
C ALA A 133 -6.15 8.49 -20.37
N HIS A 134 -4.97 8.62 -19.77
CA HIS A 134 -3.90 7.63 -19.82
C HIS A 134 -3.54 7.23 -18.40
N PHE A 135 -3.34 5.94 -18.19
CA PHE A 135 -2.88 5.42 -16.91
C PHE A 135 -1.59 4.63 -17.08
N SER A 136 -0.79 4.57 -16.02
CA SER A 136 0.43 3.77 -15.95
C SER A 136 0.72 3.34 -14.52
N ALA A 137 1.24 2.13 -14.36
CA ALA A 137 1.81 1.64 -13.12
C ALA A 137 3.11 2.38 -12.80
N ALA A 138 3.26 2.79 -11.54
CA ALA A 138 4.46 3.37 -10.99
C ALA A 138 4.90 2.52 -9.79
N ASP A 139 6.17 2.13 -9.78
CA ASP A 139 6.79 1.42 -8.66
C ASP A 139 6.66 2.21 -7.36
N VAL A 140 6.30 1.53 -6.28
CA VAL A 140 6.27 2.11 -4.94
C VAL A 140 7.67 2.02 -4.35
N ASP A 141 8.26 3.14 -3.99
CA ASP A 141 9.55 3.15 -3.30
C ASP A 141 9.32 3.01 -1.78
N GLU A 142 9.29 1.77 -1.28
CA GLU A 142 9.06 1.51 0.15
C GLU A 142 10.19 2.02 1.05
N CYS A 143 11.32 2.44 0.46
CA CYS A 143 12.47 2.99 1.20
C CYS A 143 12.42 4.51 1.36
N ARG A 144 11.52 5.21 0.67
CA ARG A 144 11.49 6.68 0.60
C ARG A 144 10.76 7.36 1.78
N ASP A 145 9.72 6.73 2.32
CA ASP A 145 8.90 7.31 3.38
C ASP A 145 9.36 6.81 4.77
N ARG A 146 10.34 7.52 5.33
CA ARG A 146 10.81 7.29 6.70
C ARG A 146 9.93 8.01 7.73
N ASN A 147 8.65 7.66 7.82
CA ASN A 147 7.92 7.99 9.04
C ASN A 147 8.48 7.07 10.16
N ASP A 148 9.12 7.68 11.17
CA ASP A 148 9.94 7.01 12.19
C ASP A 148 9.21 5.92 13.02
N GLU A 149 7.88 5.87 12.96
CA GLU A 149 7.05 4.94 13.75
C GLU A 149 6.97 3.53 13.13
N ASP A 150 7.19 3.38 11.81
CA ASP A 150 7.07 2.10 11.09
C ASP A 150 8.25 1.87 10.13
N LEU A 151 9.47 1.82 10.68
CA LEU A 151 10.67 1.46 9.92
C LEU A 151 10.50 0.10 9.20
N VAL A 152 10.48 0.14 7.87
CA VAL A 152 10.29 -1.01 6.98
C VAL A 152 11.44 -2.03 7.10
N CYS A 153 12.67 -1.54 7.25
CA CYS A 153 13.89 -2.34 7.42
C CYS A 153 14.70 -1.82 8.61
N ASP A 154 15.35 -2.72 9.35
CA ASP A 154 16.12 -2.38 10.55
C ASP A 154 17.46 -1.67 10.24
N HIS A 155 18.15 -2.10 9.18
CA HIS A 155 19.43 -1.51 8.75
C HIS A 155 19.38 -0.87 7.37
N PHE A 156 19.40 -1.67 6.31
CA PHE A 156 19.41 -1.19 4.93
C PHE A 156 18.15 -1.64 4.20
N CYS A 157 17.52 -0.72 3.47
CA CYS A 157 16.38 -0.96 2.60
C CYS A 157 16.84 -0.85 1.14
N HIS A 158 16.44 -1.81 0.32
CA HIS A 158 16.75 -1.85 -1.11
C HIS A 158 15.45 -1.95 -1.90
N ASN A 159 15.10 -0.88 -2.60
CA ASN A 159 13.96 -0.85 -3.51
C ASN A 159 14.31 -1.52 -4.85
N TYR A 160 13.35 -2.23 -5.44
CA TYR A 160 13.41 -2.75 -6.80
C TYR A 160 12.02 -2.66 -7.43
N ILE A 161 11.96 -2.84 -8.75
CA ILE A 161 10.69 -2.74 -9.48
C ILE A 161 9.72 -3.84 -9.02
N GLY A 162 8.65 -3.45 -8.32
CA GLY A 162 7.62 -4.32 -7.76
C GLY A 162 7.84 -4.74 -6.31
N GLY A 163 8.79 -4.14 -5.58
CA GLY A 163 8.92 -4.33 -4.14
C GLY A 163 10.29 -3.99 -3.57
N PHE A 164 10.56 -4.48 -2.36
CA PHE A 164 11.81 -4.19 -1.65
C PHE A 164 12.35 -5.40 -0.90
N TYR A 165 13.60 -5.30 -0.44
CA TYR A 165 14.17 -6.22 0.53
C TYR A 165 15.09 -5.51 1.51
N CYS A 166 15.26 -6.10 2.69
CA CYS A 166 16.14 -5.59 3.73
C CYS A 166 17.48 -6.32 3.73
N SER A 167 18.55 -5.63 4.13
CA SER A 167 19.84 -6.24 4.40
C SER A 167 20.49 -5.67 5.65
N CYS A 168 21.46 -6.41 6.21
CA CYS A 168 22.11 -6.07 7.47
C CYS A 168 23.55 -5.57 7.29
N ARG A 169 24.04 -4.83 8.30
CA ARG A 169 25.45 -4.46 8.42
C ARG A 169 26.33 -5.69 8.61
N TYR A 170 27.62 -5.54 8.32
CA TYR A 170 28.61 -6.59 8.56
C TYR A 170 28.59 -7.03 10.04
N GLY A 171 28.58 -8.35 10.28
CA GLY A 171 28.49 -8.94 11.61
C GLY A 171 27.05 -9.24 12.09
N PHE A 172 26.04 -8.82 11.33
CA PHE A 172 24.63 -9.13 11.59
C PHE A 172 24.07 -10.07 10.53
N LEU A 173 23.06 -10.83 10.92
CA LEU A 173 22.31 -11.75 10.08
C LEU A 173 20.87 -11.26 9.94
N LEU A 174 20.31 -11.35 8.73
CA LEU A 174 18.90 -11.06 8.51
C LEU A 174 18.06 -12.10 9.25
N HIS A 175 17.13 -11.65 10.08
CA HIS A 175 16.19 -12.50 10.79
C HIS A 175 15.16 -13.11 9.82
N SER A 176 14.45 -14.14 10.27
CA SER A 176 13.45 -14.86 9.45
C SER A 176 12.22 -14.04 9.10
N ASP A 177 12.01 -12.89 9.73
CA ASP A 177 10.99 -11.92 9.36
C ASP A 177 11.36 -11.09 8.11
N ASN A 178 12.57 -11.28 7.56
CA ASN A 178 13.13 -10.55 6.42
C ASN A 178 13.23 -9.03 6.62
N ARG A 179 13.19 -8.56 7.88
CA ARG A 179 13.20 -7.12 8.21
C ARG A 179 14.21 -6.75 9.28
N THR A 180 14.32 -7.57 10.34
CA THR A 180 15.17 -7.28 11.49
C THR A 180 16.55 -7.92 11.36
N CYS A 181 17.55 -7.31 12.01
CA CYS A 181 18.91 -7.80 12.00
C CYS A 181 19.27 -8.37 13.37
N LYS A 182 19.65 -9.65 13.40
CA LYS A 182 20.09 -10.35 14.61
C LYS A 182 21.60 -10.58 14.60
N VAL A 183 22.16 -10.90 15.76
CA VAL A 183 23.53 -11.38 15.92
C VAL A 183 23.51 -12.76 16.57
N GLU A 184 24.57 -13.54 16.35
CA GLU A 184 24.80 -14.79 17.06
C GLU A 184 25.72 -14.51 18.26
N CYS A 185 25.16 -14.59 19.46
CA CYS A 185 25.82 -14.26 20.72
C CYS A 185 25.79 -15.41 21.75
N ASN A 186 25.35 -16.60 21.34
CA ASN A 186 25.11 -17.76 22.20
C ASN A 186 26.34 -18.63 22.53
N GLU A 187 27.47 -18.37 21.89
CA GLU A 187 28.68 -19.19 22.04
C GLU A 187 29.75 -18.53 22.94
N SER A 188 29.39 -17.48 23.67
CA SER A 188 30.35 -16.77 24.52
C SER A 188 30.58 -17.52 25.85
N MET A 189 31.80 -18.05 26.01
CA MET A 189 32.26 -18.73 27.23
C MET A 189 33.39 -17.94 27.89
N TYR A 190 33.14 -17.47 29.11
CA TYR A 190 34.10 -16.68 29.89
C TYR A 190 34.69 -17.57 30.99
N THR A 191 36.00 -17.81 30.93
CA THR A 191 36.72 -18.65 31.91
C THR A 191 37.63 -17.87 32.85
N GLU A 192 37.76 -16.56 32.64
CA GLU A 192 38.61 -15.70 33.45
C GLU A 192 37.96 -15.35 34.79
N ARG A 193 38.79 -15.07 35.81
CA ARG A 193 38.32 -14.70 37.16
C ARG A 193 37.71 -13.29 37.21
N SER A 194 37.95 -12.46 36.20
CA SER A 194 37.43 -11.11 36.06
C SER A 194 37.36 -10.73 34.58
N GLY A 195 36.29 -10.07 34.15
CA GLY A 195 36.10 -9.58 32.78
C GLY A 195 34.87 -8.68 32.69
N GLU A 196 34.58 -8.15 31.49
CA GLU A 196 33.41 -7.32 31.22
C GLU A 196 32.51 -8.01 30.18
N ILE A 197 31.20 -8.01 30.44
CA ILE A 197 30.19 -8.53 29.52
C ILE A 197 29.29 -7.35 29.16
N THR A 198 29.19 -7.06 27.88
CA THR A 198 28.33 -6.00 27.34
C THR A 198 27.24 -6.60 26.47
N SER A 199 26.18 -5.82 26.23
CA SER A 199 25.20 -6.19 25.21
C SER A 199 25.85 -6.22 23.83
N ALA A 200 25.27 -7.01 22.92
CA ALA A 200 25.64 -6.94 21.52
C ALA A 200 25.58 -5.49 21.01
N ASP A 201 26.64 -5.08 20.30
CA ASP A 201 26.82 -3.74 19.72
C ASP A 201 27.01 -2.58 20.71
N PHE A 202 27.23 -2.82 22.00
CA PHE A 202 27.51 -1.75 22.97
C PHE A 202 28.72 -0.87 22.52
N PRO A 203 28.62 0.48 22.54
CA PRO A 203 27.63 1.31 23.23
C PRO A 203 26.35 1.65 22.45
N GLU A 204 26.20 1.13 21.24
CA GLU A 204 25.02 1.34 20.40
C GLU A 204 23.81 0.54 20.90
N THR A 205 22.65 0.76 20.27
CA THR A 205 21.42 0.03 20.60
C THR A 205 21.57 -1.46 20.29
N TYR A 206 21.24 -2.29 21.28
CA TYR A 206 21.29 -3.73 21.11
C TYR A 206 20.30 -4.22 20.03
N PRO A 207 20.60 -5.33 19.33
CA PRO A 207 19.77 -5.80 18.22
C PRO A 207 18.43 -6.36 18.71
N LYS A 208 17.32 -5.99 18.06
CA LYS A 208 15.94 -6.21 18.56
C LYS A 208 15.52 -7.69 18.66
N THR A 209 16.07 -8.57 17.83
CA THR A 209 15.64 -9.98 17.68
C THR A 209 16.74 -11.00 17.97
N SER A 210 17.74 -10.62 18.78
CA SER A 210 18.80 -11.54 19.21
C SER A 210 18.51 -12.14 20.57
N ASP A 211 18.67 -13.46 20.69
CA ASP A 211 18.67 -14.18 21.95
C ASP A 211 20.13 -14.49 22.29
N CYS A 212 20.65 -13.88 23.36
CA CYS A 212 22.05 -13.96 23.75
C CYS A 212 22.22 -14.71 25.07
N THR A 213 22.97 -15.81 25.02
CA THR A 213 23.37 -16.59 26.19
C THR A 213 24.85 -16.42 26.45
N TYR A 214 25.19 -15.88 27.62
CA TYR A 214 26.57 -15.71 28.08
C TYR A 214 26.86 -16.73 29.19
N ARG A 215 27.87 -17.60 29.01
CA ARG A 215 28.24 -18.64 29.99
C ARG A 215 29.54 -18.29 30.69
N ILE A 216 29.56 -18.40 32.02
CA ILE A 216 30.76 -18.18 32.83
C ILE A 216 31.14 -19.50 33.52
N ASP A 217 32.36 -19.99 33.31
CA ASP A 217 32.86 -21.23 33.92
C ASP A 217 34.17 -20.97 34.66
N ASN A 218 34.21 -21.24 35.96
CA ASN A 218 35.40 -21.03 36.76
C ASN A 218 36.07 -22.38 37.01
N HIS A 219 37.19 -22.65 36.34
CA HIS A 219 37.99 -23.88 36.50
C HIS A 219 38.58 -24.10 37.92
N SER A 220 38.14 -23.34 38.93
CA SER A 220 38.53 -23.52 40.33
C SER A 220 37.35 -23.56 41.30
N SER A 221 36.46 -24.55 41.17
CA SER A 221 35.77 -25.09 42.35
C SER A 221 35.36 -26.56 42.13
N SER A 222 35.80 -27.40 43.06
CA SER A 222 35.32 -28.77 43.25
C SER A 222 33.91 -28.79 43.85
N GLN A 223 32.94 -28.17 43.18
CA GLN A 223 31.50 -28.18 43.52
C GLN A 223 30.64 -28.12 42.25
N PRO A 224 29.40 -28.66 42.26
CA PRO A 224 28.67 -28.94 41.02
C PRO A 224 28.34 -27.64 40.29
N SER A 225 28.62 -27.63 38.98
CA SER A 225 28.39 -26.52 38.06
C SER A 225 26.96 -26.01 38.16
N ARG A 226 26.80 -24.81 38.71
CA ARG A 226 25.53 -24.09 38.66
C ARG A 226 25.45 -23.42 37.28
N SER A 227 24.63 -23.96 36.39
CA SER A 227 24.28 -23.29 35.15
C SER A 227 23.33 -22.14 35.48
N GLU A 228 23.85 -20.92 35.58
CA GLU A 228 23.00 -19.72 35.55
C GLU A 228 22.77 -19.37 34.08
N SER A 229 21.66 -19.86 33.55
CA SER A 229 21.07 -19.33 32.33
C SER A 229 20.44 -17.99 32.69
N LEU A 230 21.14 -16.88 32.40
CA LEU A 230 20.50 -15.58 32.26
C LEU A 230 19.62 -15.64 31.00
N VAL A 231 18.46 -16.28 31.11
CA VAL A 231 17.39 -16.12 30.13
C VAL A 231 16.86 -14.72 30.35
N GLY A 232 17.44 -13.77 29.63
CA GLY A 232 16.84 -12.47 29.48
C GLY A 232 15.62 -12.61 28.57
N GLU A 233 14.50 -13.10 29.10
CA GLU A 233 13.23 -12.55 28.64
C GLU A 233 13.36 -11.03 28.78
N GLN A 234 12.99 -10.28 27.74
CA GLN A 234 13.12 -8.82 27.66
C GLN A 234 12.24 -8.10 28.71
N HIS A 235 12.47 -8.36 29.99
CA HIS A 235 12.08 -7.55 31.13
C HIS A 235 13.37 -7.25 31.90
N LEU A 236 13.90 -6.08 31.56
CA LEU A 236 14.91 -5.29 32.27
C LEU A 236 15.31 -5.85 33.65
N PRO A 237 16.63 -6.01 33.86
CA PRO A 237 17.25 -5.42 35.02
C PRO A 237 18.12 -4.25 34.59
N VAL A 238 17.83 -3.08 35.15
CA VAL A 238 18.67 -1.89 35.04
C VAL A 238 20.02 -2.20 35.68
N CYS A 239 21.04 -2.48 34.87
CA CYS A 239 22.43 -2.47 35.31
C CYS A 239 23.05 -1.13 34.87
N SER A 240 23.17 -0.20 35.82
CA SER A 240 23.86 1.07 35.63
C SER A 240 25.35 0.85 35.35
N PRO A 241 26.03 1.76 34.62
CA PRO A 241 27.43 1.59 34.26
C PRO A 241 28.30 1.59 35.52
N GLY A 242 29.09 0.53 35.71
CA GLY A 242 30.23 0.54 36.63
C GLY A 242 30.04 -0.04 38.03
N ARG A 243 29.15 -1.02 38.28
CA ARG A 243 29.22 -1.82 39.53
C ARG A 243 29.04 -3.33 39.32
N PHE A 244 29.86 -4.07 40.07
CA PHE A 244 29.81 -5.52 40.24
C PHE A 244 28.41 -6.00 40.62
N CYS A 245 27.87 -6.96 39.87
CA CYS A 245 26.77 -7.80 40.33
C CYS A 245 27.35 -8.79 41.35
N SER A 246 26.93 -8.69 42.61
CA SER A 246 27.23 -9.66 43.66
C SER A 246 25.92 -10.19 44.25
N GLN A 247 25.78 -11.52 44.25
CA GLN A 247 24.79 -12.42 44.88
C GLN A 247 23.36 -11.90 45.12
#